data_AF-A0A2H6N418-F1
#
_entry.id   AF-A0A2H6N418-F1
#
_cell.length_a   1.000
_cell.length_b   1.000
_cell.length_c   1.000
_cell.angle_alpha   90.00
_cell.angle_beta   90.00
_cell.angle_gamma   90.00
#
_symmetry.space_group_name_H-M   'P 1'
#
loop_
_entity.id
_entity.type
_entity.pdbx_description
1 polymer ?
#
loop_
_entity_poly.entity_id
_entity_poly.type
_entity_poly.pdbx_seq_one_letter_code
_entity_poly.pdbx_strand_id
1 'polypeptide(L)'
;PDGSVPFWVYTGNAIPSADQIRITPSLKSQRGSVWTKSKSIFEYWEIDVTFRVTGRGRVGADGLAIWYTEEQGLDGPVFGAADNWNGVGIFFDSFDNDAKKNNPAVIVVGNNGKLHYDHQND
;
A
#
# COMPACT_ATOMS: atom_id res chain seq x y z
N PRO A 1 2.85 2.68 26.69
CA PRO A 1 2.10 2.44 25.44
C PRO A 1 2.42 1.03 24.93
N ASP A 2 1.42 0.25 24.58
CA ASP A 2 1.56 -1.16 24.15
C ASP A 2 2.09 -1.30 22.71
N GLY A 3 2.47 -0.19 22.05
CA GLY A 3 2.94 -0.15 20.68
C GLY A 3 1.82 -0.23 19.64
N SER A 4 0.55 -0.35 20.07
CA SER A 4 -0.58 -0.43 19.15
C SER A 4 -0.93 0.93 18.54
N VAL A 5 -1.49 0.90 17.33
CA VAL A 5 -2.15 2.05 16.71
C VAL A 5 -3.65 1.91 16.97
N PRO A 6 -4.29 2.81 17.73
CA PRO A 6 -5.73 2.72 18.01
C PRO A 6 -6.55 2.59 16.73
N PHE A 7 -7.51 1.66 16.69
CA PHE A 7 -8.38 1.38 15.53
C PHE A 7 -7.70 0.78 14.29
N TRP A 8 -6.39 0.63 14.27
CA TRP A 8 -5.64 0.05 13.15
C TRP A 8 -4.88 -1.20 13.57
N VAL A 9 -4.69 -2.11 12.62
CA VAL A 9 -3.76 -3.23 12.71
C VAL A 9 -2.63 -2.97 11.74
N TYR A 10 -1.38 -3.18 12.17
CA TYR A 10 -0.21 -3.12 11.29
C TYR A 10 0.47 -4.49 11.27
N THR A 11 1.06 -4.84 10.14
CA THR A 11 1.67 -6.16 9.90
C THR A 11 3.00 -6.03 9.15
N GLY A 12 3.73 -7.14 9.08
CA GLY A 12 5.00 -7.22 8.37
C GLY A 12 6.06 -6.33 9.00
N ASN A 13 6.72 -5.52 8.18
CA ASN A 13 7.80 -4.61 8.55
C ASN A 13 7.32 -3.20 8.91
N ALA A 14 6.01 -2.99 9.09
CA ALA A 14 5.47 -1.71 9.50
C ALA A 14 5.92 -1.35 10.93
N ILE A 15 6.49 -0.16 11.10
CA ILE A 15 7.01 0.35 12.37
C ILE A 15 6.27 1.63 12.73
N PRO A 16 5.30 1.58 13.65
CA PRO A 16 4.67 2.79 14.18
C PRO A 16 5.63 3.55 15.12
N SER A 17 5.63 4.87 15.00
CA SER A 17 6.30 5.81 15.92
C SER A 17 5.30 6.85 16.44
N ALA A 18 5.78 7.83 17.21
CA ALA A 18 4.93 8.88 17.77
C ALA A 18 4.37 9.85 16.71
N ASP A 19 5.03 9.97 15.56
CA ASP A 19 4.79 11.00 14.55
C ASP A 19 4.40 10.45 13.17
N GLN A 20 4.69 9.17 12.88
CA GLN A 20 4.40 8.53 11.61
C GLN A 20 4.32 7.01 11.75
N ILE A 21 3.88 6.34 10.69
CA ILE A 21 4.07 4.90 10.53
C ILE A 21 4.99 4.68 9.36
N ARG A 22 6.17 4.11 9.62
CA ARG A 22 7.07 3.67 8.55
C ARG A 22 6.60 2.30 8.07
N ILE A 23 5.88 2.26 6.95
CA ILE A 23 5.33 1.02 6.39
C ILE A 23 6.45 0.07 5.95
N THR A 24 7.47 0.59 5.27
CA THR A 24 8.69 -0.16 4.93
C THR A 24 9.96 0.67 5.21
N PRO A 25 11.03 0.06 5.75
CA PRO A 25 12.34 0.69 5.78
C PRO A 25 13.02 0.62 4.40
N SER A 26 14.05 1.44 4.17
CA SER A 26 14.87 1.42 2.95
C SER A 26 15.85 0.23 2.93
N LEU A 27 15.32 -0.98 3.13
CA LEU A 27 16.00 -2.27 3.05
C LEU A 27 15.39 -3.07 1.89
N LYS A 28 16.09 -4.11 1.43
CA LYS A 28 15.59 -4.97 0.35
C LYS A 28 14.42 -5.82 0.82
N SER A 29 13.48 -6.09 -0.09
CA SER A 29 12.41 -7.08 0.08
C SER A 29 11.58 -6.88 1.36
N GLN A 30 11.10 -5.65 1.57
CA GLN A 30 10.29 -5.30 2.72
C GLN A 30 8.82 -5.25 2.33
N ARG A 31 7.95 -5.72 3.24
CA ARG A 31 6.50 -5.62 3.10
C ARG A 31 5.91 -5.22 4.44
N GLY A 32 5.05 -4.23 4.43
CA GLY A 32 4.31 -3.82 5.60
C GLY A 32 2.96 -3.30 5.17
N SER A 33 1.98 -3.40 6.05
CA SER A 33 0.64 -2.86 5.79
C SER A 33 0.04 -2.31 7.08
N VAL A 34 -0.94 -1.41 6.91
CA VAL A 34 -1.70 -0.82 8.02
C VAL A 34 -3.16 -0.75 7.58
N TRP A 35 -4.05 -1.42 8.31
CA TRP A 35 -5.46 -1.60 7.97
C TRP A 35 -6.37 -1.21 9.14
N THR A 36 -7.55 -0.66 8.86
CA THR A 36 -8.54 -0.41 9.92
C THR A 36 -9.04 -1.73 10.50
N LYS A 37 -9.25 -1.81 11.81
CA LYS A 37 -9.80 -3.00 12.49
C LYS A 37 -11.26 -3.28 12.15
N SER A 38 -11.97 -2.27 11.66
CA SER A 38 -13.40 -2.34 11.33
C SER A 38 -13.64 -1.87 9.90
N LYS A 39 -14.66 -2.45 9.26
CA LYS A 39 -15.08 -2.06 7.91
C LYS A 39 -15.77 -0.70 7.95
N SER A 40 -15.51 0.13 6.95
CA SER A 40 -16.30 1.34 6.72
C SER A 40 -17.68 0.97 6.17
N ILE A 41 -18.70 1.73 6.56
CA ILE A 41 -20.09 1.58 6.07
C ILE A 41 -20.60 2.85 5.36
N PHE A 42 -19.70 3.79 5.07
CA PHE A 42 -20.07 5.06 4.45
C PHE A 42 -20.36 4.89 2.97
N GLU A 43 -21.49 5.44 2.53
CA GLU A 43 -21.85 5.51 1.11
C GLU A 43 -20.95 6.50 0.34
N TYR A 44 -20.64 7.63 0.97
CA TYR A 44 -19.72 8.65 0.47
C TYR A 44 -18.65 8.93 1.52
N TRP A 45 -17.40 9.00 1.09
CA TRP A 45 -16.27 9.21 1.98
C TRP A 45 -15.14 9.95 1.25
N GLU A 46 -14.28 10.57 2.04
CA GLU A 46 -13.05 11.21 1.61
C GLU A 46 -11.95 10.80 2.60
N ILE A 47 -10.74 10.56 2.09
CA ILE A 47 -9.56 10.30 2.92
C ILE A 47 -8.44 11.24 2.50
N ASP A 48 -7.87 11.94 3.48
CA ASP A 48 -6.66 12.72 3.31
C ASP A 48 -5.47 11.93 3.85
N VAL A 49 -4.56 11.54 2.95
CA VAL A 49 -3.36 10.77 3.30
C VAL A 49 -2.12 11.62 3.09
N THR A 50 -1.44 11.95 4.19
CA THR A 50 -0.12 12.57 4.15
C THR A 50 0.95 11.49 4.26
N PHE A 51 1.82 11.38 3.26
CA PHE A 51 2.89 10.39 3.25
C PHE A 51 4.18 10.96 2.68
N ARG A 52 5.27 10.22 2.86
CA ARG A 52 6.58 10.53 2.29
C ARG A 52 7.26 9.25 1.82
N VAL A 53 7.60 9.18 0.53
CA VAL A 53 8.49 8.15 -0.03
C VAL A 53 9.90 8.74 -0.13
N THR A 54 10.89 8.06 0.45
CA THR A 54 12.29 8.52 0.44
C THR A 54 13.27 7.38 0.16
N GLY A 55 14.31 7.68 -0.63
CA GLY A 55 15.41 6.78 -0.95
C GLY A 55 16.71 7.54 -1.11
N ARG A 56 17.85 6.83 -1.05
CA ARG A 56 19.20 7.41 -1.24
C ARG A 56 19.56 7.61 -2.72
N GLY A 57 18.96 6.82 -3.61
CA GLY A 57 19.21 6.85 -5.05
C GLY A 57 18.18 7.69 -5.80
N ARG A 58 18.46 7.93 -7.09
CA ARG A 58 17.51 8.59 -8.01
C ARG A 58 16.28 7.72 -8.31
N VAL A 59 16.43 6.40 -8.22
CA VAL A 59 15.37 5.41 -8.45
C VAL A 59 15.13 4.66 -7.14
N GLY A 60 13.85 4.56 -6.74
CA GLY A 60 13.37 3.77 -5.62
C GLY A 60 12.42 2.67 -6.11
N ALA A 61 12.05 1.75 -5.23
CA ALA A 61 11.12 0.66 -5.52
C ALA A 61 10.49 0.12 -4.21
N ASP A 62 9.33 -0.52 -4.22
CA ASP A 62 8.42 -0.65 -5.38
C ASP A 62 7.40 0.51 -5.37
N GLY A 63 6.82 0.83 -4.22
CA GLY A 63 5.94 1.99 -4.06
C GLY A 63 5.10 1.94 -2.79
N LEU A 64 3.92 2.57 -2.85
CA LEU A 64 2.90 2.60 -1.79
C LEU A 64 1.53 2.34 -2.40
N ALA A 65 0.63 1.69 -1.68
CA ALA A 65 -0.76 1.58 -2.06
C ALA A 65 -1.70 2.09 -0.96
N ILE A 66 -2.78 2.76 -1.37
CA ILE A 66 -3.94 3.10 -0.52
C ILE A 66 -5.10 2.21 -0.96
N TRP A 67 -5.80 1.62 0.01
CA TRP A 67 -6.81 0.60 -0.25
C TRP A 67 -8.18 0.98 0.31
N TYR A 68 -9.23 0.66 -0.46
CA TYR A 68 -10.59 0.53 0.04
C TYR A 68 -11.17 -0.79 -0.49
N THR A 69 -11.17 -1.81 0.37
CA THR A 69 -11.46 -3.20 -0.01
C THR A 69 -12.39 -3.87 1.00
N GLU A 70 -13.09 -4.91 0.54
CA GLU A 70 -14.02 -5.67 1.37
C GLU A 70 -13.32 -6.38 2.54
N GLU A 71 -12.13 -6.94 2.29
CA GLU A 71 -11.30 -7.64 3.26
C GLU A 71 -9.97 -6.91 3.47
N GLN A 72 -9.36 -7.12 4.63
CA GLN A 72 -8.00 -6.63 4.91
C GLN A 72 -6.98 -7.41 4.06
N GLY A 73 -6.13 -6.71 3.33
CA GLY A 73 -4.99 -7.28 2.60
C GLY A 73 -3.72 -7.31 3.46
N LEU A 74 -3.71 -8.10 4.54
CA LEU A 74 -2.68 -8.03 5.59
C LEU A 74 -1.24 -8.36 5.14
N ASP A 75 -1.06 -9.07 4.03
CA ASP A 75 0.23 -9.32 3.38
C ASP A 75 -0.02 -9.76 1.92
N GLY A 76 1.00 -9.61 1.07
CA GLY A 76 0.99 -10.13 -0.29
C GLY A 76 1.92 -9.38 -1.25
N PRO A 77 1.89 -9.75 -2.54
CA PRO A 77 2.83 -9.24 -3.53
C PRO A 77 2.48 -7.84 -4.06
N VAL A 78 1.25 -7.35 -3.90
CA VAL A 78 0.79 -6.10 -4.51
C VAL A 78 1.02 -4.96 -3.53
N PHE A 79 2.18 -4.28 -3.66
CA PHE A 79 2.61 -3.21 -2.75
C PHE A 79 2.51 -3.59 -1.26
N GLY A 80 2.77 -4.86 -0.94
CA GLY A 80 2.71 -5.41 0.42
C GLY A 80 1.34 -5.93 0.87
N ALA A 81 0.33 -5.95 -0.01
CA ALA A 81 -1.01 -6.46 0.24
C ALA A 81 -1.40 -7.61 -0.70
N ALA A 82 -2.55 -8.23 -0.42
CA ALA A 82 -3.05 -9.40 -1.13
C ALA A 82 -3.30 -9.11 -2.63
N ASP A 83 -3.02 -10.11 -3.48
CA ASP A 83 -3.14 -10.02 -4.94
C ASP A 83 -4.59 -10.02 -5.44
N ASN A 84 -5.48 -10.71 -4.72
CA ASN A 84 -6.90 -10.73 -5.01
C ASN A 84 -7.62 -9.82 -4.01
N TRP A 85 -8.18 -8.70 -4.47
CA TRP A 85 -9.01 -7.82 -3.66
C TRP A 85 -10.36 -7.55 -4.33
N ASN A 86 -11.39 -7.32 -3.52
CA ASN A 86 -12.66 -6.77 -3.99
C ASN A 86 -12.76 -5.32 -3.52
N GLY A 87 -12.71 -4.38 -4.45
CA GLY A 87 -12.67 -2.94 -4.17
C GLY A 87 -11.67 -2.20 -5.05
N VAL A 88 -11.06 -1.14 -4.50
CA VAL A 88 -10.13 -0.26 -5.22
C VAL A 88 -8.79 -0.14 -4.50
N GLY A 89 -7.72 -0.18 -5.28
CA GLY A 89 -6.36 0.20 -4.87
C GLY A 89 -5.91 1.44 -5.64
N ILE A 90 -5.25 2.37 -4.93
CA ILE A 90 -4.60 3.54 -5.51
C ILE A 90 -3.10 3.36 -5.31
N PHE A 91 -2.38 3.12 -6.39
CA PHE A 91 -0.97 2.75 -6.38
C PHE A 91 -0.10 3.97 -6.71
N PHE A 92 0.86 4.24 -5.85
CA PHE A 92 1.93 5.19 -6.03
C PHE A 92 3.16 4.39 -6.42
N ASP A 93 3.22 4.04 -7.70
CA ASP A 93 4.26 3.20 -8.26
C ASP A 93 5.51 4.04 -8.57
N SER A 94 6.64 3.63 -8.03
CA SER A 94 7.90 4.36 -8.13
C SER A 94 8.93 3.67 -9.02
N PHE A 95 8.70 2.41 -9.40
CA PHE A 95 9.63 1.62 -10.18
C PHE A 95 9.08 1.38 -11.59
N ASP A 96 9.97 1.38 -12.60
CA ASP A 96 9.61 1.21 -14.01
C ASP A 96 9.83 -0.26 -14.38
N ASN A 97 8.85 -1.09 -14.06
CA ASN A 97 8.91 -2.54 -14.23
C ASN A 97 8.93 -2.94 -15.71
N ASP A 98 8.21 -2.21 -16.55
CA ASP A 98 7.99 -2.49 -17.97
C ASP A 98 8.96 -1.74 -18.94
N ALA A 99 9.82 -0.87 -18.38
CA ALA A 99 10.79 -0.03 -19.07
C ALA A 99 10.18 0.99 -20.06
N LYS A 100 8.91 1.38 -19.90
CA LYS A 100 8.24 2.39 -20.72
C LYS A 100 8.50 3.82 -20.27
N LYS A 101 9.22 4.05 -19.16
CA LYS A 101 9.65 5.37 -18.65
C LYS A 101 8.48 6.29 -18.27
N ASN A 102 7.42 5.72 -17.72
CA ASN A 102 6.19 6.36 -17.28
C ASN A 102 6.08 6.47 -15.74
N ASN A 103 7.11 6.08 -14.99
CA ASN A 103 7.14 6.09 -13.52
C ASN A 103 8.03 7.25 -12.99
N PRO A 104 7.73 7.83 -11.81
CA PRO A 104 6.66 7.45 -10.89
C PRO A 104 5.25 7.77 -11.41
N ALA A 105 4.30 6.88 -11.15
CA ALA A 105 2.92 6.97 -11.60
C ALA A 105 1.93 6.85 -10.42
N VAL A 106 0.75 7.44 -10.58
CA VAL A 106 -0.40 7.20 -9.70
C VAL A 106 -1.48 6.49 -10.50
N ILE A 107 -1.81 5.27 -10.11
CA ILE A 107 -2.69 4.37 -10.86
C ILE A 107 -3.86 3.97 -9.96
N VAL A 108 -5.08 4.01 -10.50
CA VAL A 108 -6.30 3.55 -9.80
C VAL A 108 -6.73 2.22 -10.40
N VAL A 109 -6.80 1.19 -9.57
CA VAL A 109 -7.11 -0.18 -10.01
C VAL A 109 -8.28 -0.73 -9.22
N GLY A 110 -9.38 -0.98 -9.91
CA GLY A 110 -10.54 -1.71 -9.39
C GLY A 110 -10.38 -3.21 -9.60
N ASN A 111 -10.83 -4.01 -8.64
CA ASN A 111 -10.86 -5.47 -8.74
C ASN A 111 -12.13 -6.01 -8.05
N ASN A 112 -12.63 -7.14 -8.54
CA ASN A 112 -13.84 -7.82 -8.06
C ASN A 112 -13.51 -9.11 -7.28
N GLY A 113 -12.26 -9.26 -6.83
CA GLY A 113 -11.75 -10.43 -6.13
C GLY A 113 -11.28 -11.58 -7.02
N LYS A 114 -11.25 -11.39 -8.35
CA LYS A 114 -10.92 -12.47 -9.30
C LYS A 114 -9.76 -12.15 -10.24
N LEU A 115 -9.30 -10.90 -10.28
CA LEU A 115 -8.18 -10.49 -11.13
C LEU A 115 -6.89 -10.58 -10.33
N HIS A 116 -5.82 -11.02 -11.01
CA HIS A 116 -4.45 -10.93 -10.51
C HIS A 116 -3.83 -9.62 -11.02
N TYR A 117 -3.11 -8.92 -10.16
CA TYR A 117 -2.43 -7.70 -10.57
C TYR A 117 -1.13 -8.02 -11.30
N ASP A 118 -0.98 -7.46 -12.49
CA ASP A 118 0.20 -7.68 -13.33
C ASP A 118 1.28 -6.63 -13.05
N HIS A 119 2.00 -6.82 -11.94
CA HIS A 119 3.09 -5.92 -11.52
C HIS A 119 4.35 -5.97 -12.41
N GLN A 120 4.35 -6.73 -13.50
CA GLN A 120 5.48 -6.73 -14.45
C GLN A 120 5.21 -5.81 -15.65
N ASN A 121 3.95 -5.43 -15.86
CA ASN A 121 3.51 -4.68 -17.03
C ASN A 121 2.77 -3.39 -16.67
N ASP A 122 2.88 -2.94 -15.42
CA ASP A 122 2.36 -1.67 -14.92
C ASP A 122 3.21 -0.46 -15.33
#